data_AF-A0A3E3DF24-F1
#
_entry.id   AF-A0A3E3DF24-F1
#
_cell.length_a   1.000
_cell.length_b   1.000
_cell.length_c   1.000
_cell.angle_alpha   90.00
_cell.angle_beta   90.00
_cell.angle_gamma   90.00
#
_symmetry.space_group_name_H-M   'P 1'
#
loop_
_entity.id
_entity.type
_entity.pdbx_description
1 polymer ?
#
loop_
_entity_poly.entity_id
_entity_poly.type
_entity_poly.pdbx_seq_one_letter_code
_entity_poly.pdbx_strand_id
1 'polypeptide(L)' 'MADITQEGTQTGCIRVLHFVSTLSRGSGVMSVIMNYYRHIDRDKVQFDFLHFIACEDSYMEEIRELGGKIYCIDKPGSSF' A
#
# COMPACT_ATOMS: atom_id res chain seq x y z
N MET A 1 -34.58 22.40 -22.71
CA MET A 1 -34.24 21.93 -21.36
C MET A 1 -34.00 20.43 -21.43
N ALA A 2 -32.75 20.05 -21.66
CA ALA A 2 -32.30 18.66 -21.48
C ALA A 2 -31.30 18.72 -20.34
N ASP A 3 -31.72 18.18 -19.20
CA ASP A 3 -30.94 18.06 -17.98
C ASP A 3 -29.92 16.94 -18.18
N ILE A 4 -28.64 17.29 -18.25
CA ILE A 4 -27.55 16.33 -18.31
C ILE A 4 -27.23 15.97 -16.87
N THR A 5 -27.96 15.00 -16.32
CA THR A 5 -27.64 14.40 -15.03
C THR A 5 -26.27 13.75 -15.16
N GLN A 6 -25.26 14.39 -14.56
CA GLN A 6 -23.92 13.85 -14.44
C GLN A 6 -24.01 12.50 -13.71
N GLU A 7 -23.60 11.43 -14.41
CA GLU A 7 -23.39 10.12 -13.83
C GLU A 7 -22.39 10.26 -12.68
N GLY A 8 -22.88 10.11 -11.45
CA GLY A 8 -22.04 10.09 -10.26
C GLY A 8 -21.05 8.95 -10.38
N THR A 9 -19.77 9.27 -10.56
CA THR A 9 -18.67 8.32 -10.53
C THR A 9 -18.76 7.54 -9.22
N GLN A 10 -19.07 6.24 -9.30
CA GLN A 10 -18.91 5.34 -8.16
C GLN A 10 -17.43 5.29 -7.83
N THR A 11 -17.02 6.15 -6.91
CA THR A 11 -15.61 6.32 -6.57
C THR A 11 -15.30 5.25 -5.54
N GLY A 12 -15.12 4.01 -6.02
CA GLY A 12 -14.63 2.92 -5.18
C GLY A 12 -13.28 3.28 -4.55
N CYS A 13 -12.99 2.68 -3.41
CA CYS A 13 -11.71 2.85 -2.70
C CYS A 13 -10.52 2.65 -3.67
N ILE A 14 -9.63 3.64 -3.77
CA ILE A 14 -8.44 3.58 -4.62
C ILE A 14 -7.38 2.73 -3.90
N ARG A 15 -6.78 1.76 -4.60
CA ARG A 15 -5.68 0.95 -4.06
C ARG A 15 -4.36 1.32 -4.71
N VAL A 16 -3.34 1.57 -3.89
CA VAL A 16 -1.99 1.91 -4.33
C VAL A 16 -1.04 0.81 -3.90
N LEU A 17 -0.37 0.17 -4.86
CA LEU A 17 0.63 -0.87 -4.57
C LEU A 17 2.02 -0.23 -4.39
N HIS A 18 2.54 -0.26 -3.16
CA HIS A 18 3.90 0.11 -2.84
C HIS A 18 4.85 -1.06 -3.12
N PHE A 19 5.70 -0.91 -4.13
CA PHE A 19 6.80 -1.83 -4.38
C PHE A 19 8.03 -1.40 -3.59
N VAL A 20 8.40 -2.17 -2.58
CA VAL A 20 9.51 -1.88 -1.66
C VAL A 20 10.41 -3.11 -1.52
N SER A 21 11.68 -2.92 -1.20
CA SER A 21 12.58 -4.06 -1.01
C SER A 21 12.24 -4.86 0.26
N THR A 22 11.94 -4.18 1.35
CA THR A 22 11.66 -4.76 2.67
C THR A 22 10.55 -3.99 3.38
N LEU A 23 9.86 -4.68 4.31
CA LEU A 23 8.90 -4.09 5.24
C LEU A 23 9.50 -3.82 6.62
N SER A 24 10.84 -3.85 6.73
CA SER A 24 11.55 -3.64 7.99
C SER A 24 11.24 -2.29 8.63
N ARG A 25 11.15 -2.27 9.97
CA ARG A 25 11.01 -1.03 10.76
C ARG A 25 12.24 -0.10 10.65
N GLY A 26 13.40 -0.64 10.29
CA GLY A 26 14.62 0.16 10.05
C GLY A 26 14.65 0.90 8.70
N SER A 27 13.67 0.68 7.81
CA SER A 27 13.62 1.33 6.51
C SER A 27 13.01 2.73 6.63
N GLY A 28 13.79 3.77 6.32
CA GLY A 28 13.30 5.16 6.30
C GLY A 28 12.15 5.37 5.31
N VAL A 29 12.15 4.64 4.17
CA VAL A 29 11.03 4.68 3.21
C VAL A 29 9.76 4.12 3.83
N MET A 30 9.85 2.98 4.53
CA MET A 30 8.71 2.40 5.22
C MET A 30 8.22 3.29 6.35
N SER A 31 9.12 3.93 7.12
CA SER A 31 8.70 4.87 8.18
C SER A 31 7.83 6.00 7.63
N VAL A 32 8.18 6.55 6.46
CA VAL A 32 7.39 7.60 5.80
C VAL A 32 6.06 7.05 5.27
N ILE A 33 6.08 5.93 4.55
CA ILE A 33 4.85 5.31 4.03
C ILE A 33 3.87 4.98 5.18
N MET A 34 4.37 4.36 6.25
CA MET A 34 3.53 4.00 7.40
C MET A 34 3.05 5.23 8.18
N ASN A 35 3.84 6.31 8.20
CA ASN A 35 3.36 7.57 8.76
C ASN A 35 2.14 8.10 8.01
N TYR A 36 2.13 8.04 6.68
CA TYR A 36 0.93 8.38 5.91
C TYR A 36 -0.18 7.37 6.14
N TYR A 37 0.12 6.07 6.05
CA TYR A 37 -0.91 5.03 6.10
C TYR A 37 -1.71 5.04 7.41
N ARG A 38 -1.06 5.39 8.53
CA ARG A 38 -1.71 5.61 9.83
C ARG A 38 -2.72 6.77 9.84
N HIS A 39 -2.47 7.82 9.08
CA HIS A 39 -3.19 9.10 9.18
C HIS A 39 -4.09 9.42 7.97
N ILE A 40 -4.02 8.65 6.88
CA ILE A 40 -4.94 8.82 5.75
C ILE A 40 -6.33 8.22 6.03
N ASP A 41 -7.32 8.70 5.27
CA ASP A 41 -8.65 8.09 5.19
C ASP A 41 -8.58 6.79 4.37
N ARG A 42 -8.57 5.67 5.11
CA ARG A 42 -8.41 4.32 4.57
C ARG A 42 -9.67 3.76 3.90
N ASP A 43 -10.82 4.43 4.04
CA ASP A 43 -12.04 4.07 3.30
C ASP A 43 -11.96 4.60 1.85
N LYS A 44 -11.21 5.69 1.65
CA LYS A 44 -10.95 6.29 0.32
C LYS A 44 -9.71 5.73 -0.37
N VAL A 45 -8.63 5.50 0.38
CA VAL A 45 -7.34 5.05 -0.16
C VAL A 45 -6.76 3.92 0.68
N GLN A 46 -6.51 2.78 0.05
CA GLN A 46 -5.86 1.63 0.66
C GLN A 46 -4.46 1.41 0.10
N PHE A 47 -3.50 1.10 0.97
CA PHE A 47 -2.14 0.77 0.59
C PHE A 47 -1.94 -0.74 0.61
N ASP A 48 -1.44 -1.26 -0.50
CA ASP A 48 -0.95 -2.62 -0.63
C ASP A 48 0.57 -2.60 -0.76
N PHE A 49 1.21 -3.71 -0.41
CA PHE A 49 2.66 -3.80 -0.31
C PHE A 49 3.16 -5.02 -1.05
N LEU A 50 4.18 -4.83 -1.87
CA LEU A 50 4.91 -5.91 -2.50
C LEU A 50 6.38 -5.81 -2.08
N HIS A 51 6.94 -6.89 -1.54
CA HIS A 51 8.32 -6.96 -1.09
C HIS A 51 9.01 -8.27 -1.46
N PHE A 52 10.34 -8.30 -1.35
CA PHE A 52 11.16 -9.48 -1.70
C PHE A 52 12.32 -9.76 -0.74
N ILE A 53 12.49 -8.96 0.31
CA ILE A 53 13.42 -9.21 1.42
C ILE A 53 12.59 -9.43 2.68
N ALA A 54 12.64 -10.64 3.23
CA ALA A 54 12.02 -10.96 4.51
C ALA A 54 12.81 -10.34 5.68
N CYS A 55 12.09 -9.93 6.72
CA CYS A 55 12.66 -9.36 7.94
C CYS A 55 11.75 -9.70 9.11
N GLU A 56 12.32 -10.08 10.26
CA GLU A 56 11.56 -10.39 11.48
C GLU A 56 10.92 -9.13 12.07
N ASP A 57 11.70 -8.04 12.21
CA ASP A 57 11.22 -6.76 12.73
C ASP A 57 10.60 -5.90 11.61
N SER A 58 9.33 -6.16 11.32
CA SER A 58 8.62 -5.55 10.18
C SER A 58 7.26 -4.96 10.56
N TYR A 59 6.74 -4.08 9.70
CA TYR A 59 5.39 -3.54 9.79
C TYR A 59 4.29 -4.50 9.34
N MET A 60 4.59 -5.78 9.10
CA MET A 60 3.62 -6.71 8.48
C MET A 60 2.31 -6.86 9.26
N GLU A 61 2.37 -6.90 10.59
CA GLU A 61 1.17 -7.00 11.43
C GLU A 61 0.34 -5.71 11.37
N GLU A 62 0.98 -4.55 11.60
CA GLU A 62 0.34 -3.23 11.51
C GLU A 62 -0.29 -3.00 10.13
N ILE A 63 0.38 -3.38 9.04
CA ILE A 63 -0.16 -3.26 7.68
C ILE A 63 -1.46 -4.07 7.53
N ARG A 64 -1.50 -5.31 8.05
CA ARG A 64 -2.70 -6.17 7.97
C ARG A 64 -3.84 -5.61 8.81
N GLU A 65 -3.54 -5.10 10.01
CA GLU A 65 -4.51 -4.46 10.89
C GLU A 65 -5.14 -3.21 10.25
N LEU A 66 -4.35 -2.45 9.48
CA LEU A 66 -4.82 -1.28 8.74
C LEU A 66 -5.58 -1.62 7.44
N GLY A 67 -5.70 -2.89 7.08
CA GLY A 67 -6.44 -3.38 5.90
C GLY A 67 -5.61 -3.54 4.62
N GLY A 68 -4.28 -3.41 4.74
CA GLY A 68 -3.35 -3.52 3.62
C GLY A 68 -3.02 -4.97 3.29
N LYS A 69 -2.84 -5.27 2.01
CA LYS A 69 -2.42 -6.60 1.55
C LYS A 69 -0.92 -6.62 1.35
N ILE A 70 -0.32 -7.76 1.64
CA ILE A 70 1.13 -7.97 1.54
C ILE A 70 1.37 -9.11 0.57
N TYR A 71 2.18 -8.83 -0.44
CA TYR A 71 2.63 -9.78 -1.45
C TYR A 71 4.14 -9.96 -1.32
N CYS A 72 4.59 -11.20 -1.18
CA CYS A 72 6.01 -11.54 -1.20
C CYS A 72 6.32 -12.18 -2.56
N ILE A 73 7.34 -11.67 -3.24
CA ILE A 73 7.86 -12.27 -4.47
C ILE A 73 9.33 -12.61 -4.28
N ASP A 74 9.85 -13.49 -5.12
CA ASP A 74 11.30 -13.69 -5.21
C ASP A 74 11.98 -12.39 -5.65
N LYS A 75 13.20 -12.18 -5.14
CA LYS A 75 13.99 -11.01 -5.52
C LYS A 75 14.04 -10.95 -7.06
N PRO A 76 13.62 -9.83 -7.68
CA PRO A 76 13.72 -9.71 -9.12
C PRO A 76 15.16 -9.95 -9.53
N GLY A 77 15.34 -10.83 -10.52
CA GLY A 77 16.64 -11.19 -11.03
C GLY A 77 17.39 -9.93 -11.43
N SER A 78 18.66 -9.85 -11.03
CA SER A 78 19.57 -8.90 -11.65
C SER A 78 19.76 -9.37 -13.08
N SER A 79 19.08 -8.71 -14.02
CA SER A 79 19.44 -8.81 -15.44
C SER A 79 20.85 -8.23 -15.54
N PHE A 80 21.84 -9.12 -15.64
CA PHE A 80 23.19 -8.80 -16.08
C PHE A 80 23.27 -9.09 -17.58
#